data_AF-A0A9E1S8C5-F1
#
_entry.id   AF-A0A9E1S8C5-F1
#
_cell.length_a   1.000
_cell.length_b   1.000
_cell.length_c   1.000
_cell.angle_alpha   90.00
_cell.angle_beta   90.00
_cell.angle_gamma   90.00
#
_symmetry.space_group_name_H-M   'P 1'
#
loop_
_entity.id
_entity.type
_entity.pdbx_description
1 polymer ?
#
loop_
_entity_poly.entity_id
_entity_poly.type
_entity_poly.pdbx_seq_one_letter_code
_entity_poly.pdbx_strand_id
1 'polypeptide(L)'
;MFRFLFIGLISLHAEPKSMRPNILWIVVEDQSKHYGFNGEKLVQTPILDGLAKNGVRFTNASVTAPVCSTARSALITGMFQTSIGAHHHRSGRGEVKIQKPDHVKLIPEFFNEAGYYTCLGGSVHGAGIASPKHKLRFGKSDYNFEWDTKVFDAPEWSG
;
A
#
# COMPACT_ATOMS: atom_id res chain seq x y z
N MET A 1 -46.45 53.65 8.23
CA MET A 1 -46.10 52.42 7.48
C MET A 1 -44.79 51.90 8.06
N PHE A 2 -44.83 50.96 9.00
CA PHE A 2 -43.63 50.43 9.69
C PHE A 2 -43.03 49.28 8.89
N ARG A 3 -41.76 49.41 8.50
CA ARG A 3 -40.97 48.34 7.85
C ARG A 3 -40.10 47.67 8.91
N PHE A 4 -40.38 46.39 9.20
CA PHE A 4 -39.48 45.55 9.98
C PHE A 4 -38.42 44.93 9.06
N LEU A 5 -37.15 45.07 9.42
CA LEU A 5 -36.02 44.43 8.76
C LEU A 5 -35.69 43.15 9.54
N PHE A 6 -35.94 41.97 8.94
CA PHE A 6 -35.47 40.69 9.46
C PHE A 6 -34.03 40.48 9.02
N ILE A 7 -33.08 40.50 9.96
CA ILE A 7 -31.70 40.06 9.73
C ILE A 7 -31.67 38.55 10.02
N GLY A 8 -31.61 37.74 8.96
CA GLY A 8 -31.39 36.31 9.09
C GLY A 8 -29.94 36.03 9.49
N LEU A 9 -29.73 35.41 10.66
CA LEU A 9 -28.43 34.83 11.01
C LEU A 9 -28.17 33.64 10.08
N ILE A 10 -27.21 33.80 9.17
CA ILE A 10 -26.64 32.69 8.42
C ILE A 10 -25.57 32.06 9.31
N SER A 11 -25.89 30.91 9.94
CA SER A 11 -24.86 30.08 10.56
C SER A 11 -24.04 29.39 9.47
N LEU A 12 -22.82 29.90 9.21
CA LEU A 12 -21.80 29.13 8.51
C LEU A 12 -21.42 27.93 9.38
N HIS A 13 -21.95 26.76 9.08
CA HIS A 13 -21.34 25.51 9.52
C HIS A 13 -20.13 25.26 8.64
N ALA A 14 -18.93 25.38 9.20
CA ALA A 14 -17.73 24.85 8.57
C ALA A 14 -17.86 23.32 8.57
N GLU A 15 -18.14 22.74 7.40
CA GLU A 15 -17.96 21.30 7.17
C GLU A 15 -16.56 20.93 7.70
N PRO A 16 -16.44 19.95 8.62
CA PRO A 16 -15.13 19.49 9.02
C PRO A 16 -14.42 19.06 7.74
N LYS A 17 -13.32 19.73 7.41
CA LYS A 17 -12.49 19.36 6.27
C LYS A 17 -12.24 17.86 6.42
N SER A 18 -12.86 17.06 5.55
CA SER A 18 -12.59 15.64 5.44
C SER A 18 -11.09 15.52 5.20
N MET A 19 -10.34 15.28 6.27
CA MET A 19 -8.89 15.19 6.24
C MET A 19 -8.60 13.82 5.64
N ARG A 20 -8.63 13.77 4.32
CA ARG A 20 -8.23 12.61 3.53
C ARG A 20 -6.77 12.28 3.88
N PRO A 21 -6.47 11.20 4.61
CA PRO A 21 -5.12 10.95 5.09
C PRO A 21 -4.23 10.42 3.97
N ASN A 22 -2.95 10.80 3.97
CA ASN A 22 -1.96 10.10 3.16
C ASN A 22 -1.74 8.70 3.73
N ILE A 23 -1.57 7.71 2.86
CA ILE A 23 -1.35 6.31 3.27
C ILE A 23 0.04 5.88 2.79
N LEU A 24 0.90 5.56 3.74
CA LEU A 24 2.22 4.98 3.49
C LEU A 24 2.19 3.49 3.81
N TRP A 25 2.29 2.66 2.78
CA TRP A 25 2.37 1.21 2.94
C TRP A 25 3.81 0.72 2.86
N ILE A 26 4.36 0.30 4.00
CA ILE A 26 5.70 -0.29 4.10
C ILE A 26 5.57 -1.81 4.18
N VAL A 27 6.19 -2.52 3.25
CA VAL A 27 6.26 -3.99 3.24
C VAL A 27 7.73 -4.39 3.30
N VAL A 28 8.09 -5.19 4.31
CA VAL A 28 9.44 -5.73 4.47
C VAL A 28 9.44 -7.17 3.96
N GLU A 29 10.41 -7.49 3.11
CA GLU A 29 10.53 -8.80 2.47
C GLU A 29 11.21 -9.81 3.38
N ASP A 30 10.76 -11.06 3.32
CA ASP A 30 11.35 -12.23 3.99
C ASP A 30 11.62 -12.02 5.48
N GLN A 31 10.76 -11.23 6.13
CA GLN A 31 10.91 -10.85 7.53
C GLN A 31 9.89 -11.55 8.42
N SER A 32 10.40 -12.15 9.49
CA SER A 32 9.61 -12.77 10.55
C SER A 32 9.39 -11.76 11.69
N LYS A 33 8.83 -12.20 12.82
CA LYS A 33 8.54 -11.36 13.99
C LYS A 33 9.77 -10.95 14.81
N HIS A 34 10.99 -11.09 14.27
CA HIS A 34 12.25 -10.81 14.97
C HIS A 34 12.54 -9.30 15.03
N TYR A 35 11.85 -8.60 15.92
CA TYR A 35 11.97 -7.16 16.14
C TYR A 35 12.17 -6.84 17.61
N GLY A 36 12.81 -5.71 17.92
CA GLY A 36 13.00 -5.22 19.28
C GLY A 36 11.68 -5.06 20.04
N PHE A 37 10.65 -4.49 19.40
CA PHE A 37 9.29 -4.40 19.95
C PHE A 37 8.58 -5.74 20.20
N ASN A 38 9.13 -6.86 19.72
CA ASN A 38 8.67 -8.22 20.02
C ASN A 38 9.55 -8.92 21.08
N GLY A 39 10.46 -8.21 21.74
CA GLY A 39 11.32 -8.73 22.80
C GLY A 39 12.64 -9.35 22.30
N GLU A 40 12.95 -9.20 21.01
CA GLU A 40 14.23 -9.63 20.46
C GLU A 40 15.38 -8.80 21.06
N LYS A 41 16.43 -9.46 21.53
CA LYS A 41 17.56 -8.79 22.22
C LYS A 41 18.76 -8.56 21.30
N LEU A 42 18.86 -9.35 20.23
CA LEU A 42 19.99 -9.29 19.30
C LEU A 42 19.71 -8.40 18.08
N VAL A 43 18.44 -8.01 17.86
CA VAL A 43 18.02 -7.18 16.74
C VAL A 43 17.66 -5.79 17.23
N GLN A 44 18.29 -4.76 16.65
CA GLN A 44 18.05 -3.36 16.99
C GLN A 44 17.20 -2.70 15.91
N THR A 45 15.97 -2.32 16.26
CA THR A 45 15.01 -1.71 15.33
C THR A 45 14.39 -0.42 15.86
N PRO A 46 15.18 0.56 16.36
CA PRO A 46 14.68 1.68 17.17
C PRO A 46 13.59 2.52 16.48
N ILE A 47 13.67 2.69 15.15
CA ILE A 47 12.65 3.40 14.37
C ILE A 47 11.33 2.62 14.32
N LEU A 48 11.38 1.31 14.07
CA LEU A 48 10.19 0.46 14.06
C LEU A 48 9.65 0.23 15.47
N ASP A 49 10.51 0.20 16.48
CA ASP A 49 10.11 0.13 17.89
C ASP A 49 9.36 1.41 18.30
N GLY A 50 9.84 2.57 17.84
CA GLY A 50 9.13 3.85 17.98
C GLY A 50 7.77 3.84 17.27
N LEU A 51 7.70 3.29 16.04
CA LEU A 51 6.42 3.15 15.33
C LEU A 51 5.45 2.23 16.07
N ALA A 52 5.93 1.09 16.57
CA ALA A 52 5.12 0.14 17.34
C ALA A 52 4.63 0.73 18.67
N LYS A 53 5.43 1.59 19.32
CA LYS A 53 5.05 2.28 20.56
C LYS A 53 3.98 3.35 20.34
N ASN A 54 4.01 4.04 19.20
CA ASN A 54 3.10 5.15 18.90
C ASN A 54 1.90 4.75 18.03
N GLY A 55 1.75 3.46 17.73
CA GLY A 55 0.72 2.94 16.83
C GLY A 55 0.00 1.72 17.40
N VAL A 56 -0.64 0.98 16.51
CA VAL A 56 -1.32 -0.27 16.84
C VAL A 56 -0.49 -1.44 16.34
N ARG A 57 -0.25 -2.43 17.22
CA ARG A 57 0.47 -3.66 16.87
C ARG A 57 -0.47 -4.85 16.83
N PHE A 58 -0.50 -5.53 15.69
CA PHE A 58 -1.14 -6.84 15.56
C PHE A 58 -0.15 -7.92 15.98
N THR A 59 -0.37 -8.53 17.13
CA THR A 59 0.52 -9.56 17.71
C THR A 59 0.30 -10.95 17.12
N ASN A 60 -0.79 -11.14 16.37
CA ASN A 60 -1.15 -12.38 15.69
C ASN A 60 -1.55 -12.12 14.24
N ALA A 61 -0.65 -11.47 13.48
CA ALA A 61 -0.81 -11.28 12.04
C ALA A 61 -0.04 -12.38 11.28
N SER A 62 -0.67 -12.98 10.26
CA SER A 62 -0.07 -14.02 9.43
C SER A 62 -0.42 -13.81 7.96
N VAL A 63 0.49 -14.18 7.08
CA VAL A 63 0.23 -14.21 5.63
C VAL A 63 -0.57 -15.45 5.27
N THR A 64 -1.42 -15.35 4.24
CA THR A 64 -2.20 -16.48 3.73
C THR A 64 -1.35 -17.49 2.95
N ALA A 65 -0.18 -17.07 2.44
CA ALA A 65 0.83 -17.95 1.86
C ALA A 65 2.24 -17.37 2.10
N PRO A 66 3.18 -18.13 2.67
CA PRO A 66 4.54 -17.65 3.01
C PRO A 66 5.51 -17.74 1.82
N VAL A 67 5.10 -17.29 0.63
CA VAL A 67 5.92 -17.31 -0.60
C VAL A 67 5.78 -15.97 -1.32
N CYS A 68 6.88 -15.31 -1.65
CA CYS A 68 6.91 -13.87 -1.95
C CYS A 68 5.90 -13.39 -3.02
N SER A 69 5.90 -14.01 -4.22
CA SER A 69 4.97 -13.61 -5.30
C SER A 69 3.51 -13.92 -4.98
N THR A 70 3.27 -15.00 -4.21
CA THR A 70 1.93 -15.42 -3.79
C THR A 70 1.39 -14.48 -2.70
N ALA A 71 2.24 -14.07 -1.76
CA ALA A 71 1.91 -13.13 -0.69
C ALA A 71 1.60 -11.75 -1.26
N ARG A 72 2.44 -11.25 -2.19
CA ARG A 72 2.19 -9.98 -2.88
C ARG A 72 0.92 -10.00 -3.70
N SER A 73 0.63 -11.12 -4.40
CA SER A 73 -0.60 -11.26 -5.18
C SER A 73 -1.85 -11.19 -4.30
N ALA A 74 -1.83 -11.81 -3.12
CA ALA A 74 -2.93 -11.68 -2.15
C ALA A 74 -3.00 -10.26 -1.57
N LEU A 75 -1.85 -9.67 -1.23
CA LEU A 75 -1.79 -8.34 -0.64
C LEU A 75 -2.37 -7.26 -1.54
N ILE A 76 -2.03 -7.29 -2.85
CA ILE A 76 -2.46 -6.25 -3.80
C ILE A 76 -3.91 -6.41 -4.26
N THR A 77 -4.48 -7.61 -4.16
CA THR A 77 -5.86 -7.91 -4.61
C THR A 77 -6.87 -8.03 -3.48
N GLY A 78 -6.40 -8.30 -2.25
CA GLY A 78 -7.27 -8.71 -1.14
C GLY A 78 -7.84 -10.14 -1.28
N MET A 79 -7.36 -10.92 -2.26
CA MET A 79 -7.90 -12.25 -2.57
C MET A 79 -7.02 -13.38 -2.05
N PHE A 80 -7.63 -14.52 -1.71
CA PHE A 80 -6.89 -15.76 -1.55
C PHE A 80 -6.28 -16.18 -2.88
N GLN A 81 -5.02 -16.63 -2.84
CA GLN A 81 -4.25 -16.98 -4.02
C GLN A 81 -4.87 -18.12 -4.82
N THR A 82 -5.54 -19.05 -4.14
CA THR A 82 -6.26 -20.16 -4.75
C THR A 82 -7.47 -19.70 -5.56
N SER A 83 -8.09 -18.57 -5.20
CA SER A 83 -9.25 -18.01 -5.92
C SER A 83 -8.89 -17.30 -7.22
N ILE A 84 -7.62 -16.92 -7.41
CA ILE A 84 -7.14 -16.16 -8.57
C ILE A 84 -6.00 -16.86 -9.33
N GLY A 85 -5.76 -18.14 -9.05
CA GLY A 85 -4.70 -18.92 -9.71
C GLY A 85 -3.27 -18.54 -9.32
N ALA A 86 -3.08 -17.72 -8.28
CA ALA A 86 -1.78 -17.14 -7.89
C ALA A 86 -1.05 -17.92 -6.79
N HIS A 87 -1.31 -19.21 -6.60
CA HIS A 87 -0.88 -20.00 -5.44
C HIS A 87 0.55 -20.57 -5.54
N HIS A 88 1.15 -20.60 -6.74
CA HIS A 88 2.52 -21.07 -6.95
C HIS A 88 3.51 -19.92 -7.11
N HIS A 89 4.78 -20.13 -6.72
CA HIS A 89 5.78 -19.09 -6.85
C HIS A 89 6.08 -18.78 -8.33
N ARG A 90 5.89 -17.52 -8.73
CA ARG A 90 6.22 -17.00 -10.07
C ARG A 90 5.59 -17.79 -11.23
N SER A 91 4.43 -18.38 -11.02
CA SER A 91 3.82 -19.32 -11.98
C SER A 91 3.30 -18.67 -13.27
N GLY A 92 3.08 -17.35 -13.31
CA GLY A 92 2.66 -16.64 -14.52
C GLY A 92 3.80 -16.09 -15.39
N ARG A 93 5.07 -16.44 -15.09
CA ARG A 93 6.22 -15.88 -15.81
C ARG A 93 6.64 -16.67 -17.05
N GLY A 94 6.12 -17.88 -17.24
CA GLY A 94 6.41 -18.72 -18.41
C GLY A 94 5.64 -18.29 -19.66
N GLU A 95 5.51 -19.21 -20.62
CA GLU A 95 4.69 -19.04 -21.82
C GLU A 95 3.20 -18.89 -21.46
N VAL A 96 2.74 -19.68 -20.48
CA VAL A 96 1.38 -19.58 -19.96
C VAL A 96 1.32 -18.43 -18.95
N LYS A 97 0.57 -17.39 -19.32
CA LYS A 97 0.30 -16.24 -18.47
C LYS A 97 -0.93 -16.48 -17.60
N ILE A 98 -0.87 -16.01 -16.36
CA ILE A 98 -2.04 -16.02 -15.46
C ILE A 98 -2.72 -14.67 -15.62
N GLN A 99 -4.03 -14.69 -15.87
CA GLN A 99 -4.85 -13.49 -15.90
C GLN A 99 -5.62 -13.39 -14.57
N LYS A 100 -5.65 -12.21 -13.96
CA LYS A 100 -6.56 -11.98 -12.83
C LYS A 100 -8.01 -11.98 -13.33
N PRO A 101 -8.99 -12.46 -12.56
CA PRO A 101 -10.40 -12.31 -12.93
C PRO A 101 -10.78 -10.84 -13.11
N ASP A 102 -11.64 -10.53 -14.09
CA ASP A 102 -11.98 -9.15 -14.47
C ASP A 102 -12.55 -8.30 -13.33
N HIS A 103 -13.31 -8.93 -12.43
CA HIS A 103 -13.92 -8.26 -11.27
C HIS A 103 -12.93 -7.95 -10.13
N VAL A 104 -11.71 -8.51 -10.18
CA VAL A 104 -10.69 -8.26 -9.16
C VAL A 104 -9.93 -6.99 -9.51
N LYS A 105 -10.11 -5.95 -8.71
CA LYS A 105 -9.31 -4.72 -8.78
C LYS A 105 -8.10 -4.81 -7.86
N LEU A 106 -7.02 -4.16 -8.26
CA LEU A 106 -5.84 -3.94 -7.45
C LEU A 106 -6.06 -2.77 -6.51
N ILE A 107 -5.46 -2.80 -5.32
CA ILE A 107 -5.55 -1.71 -4.35
C ILE A 107 -5.31 -0.31 -4.94
N PRO A 108 -4.26 -0.04 -5.74
CA PRO A 108 -4.06 1.30 -6.30
C PRO A 108 -5.19 1.77 -7.22
N GLU A 109 -5.92 0.87 -7.89
CA GLU A 109 -7.09 1.25 -8.70
C GLU A 109 -8.19 1.86 -7.82
N PHE A 110 -8.46 1.27 -6.65
CA PHE A 110 -9.40 1.84 -5.68
C PHE A 110 -8.94 3.22 -5.16
N PHE A 111 -7.64 3.40 -4.94
CA PHE A 111 -7.07 4.68 -4.50
C PHE A 111 -7.18 5.74 -5.59
N ASN A 112 -6.87 5.41 -6.84
CA ASN A 112 -7.00 6.31 -7.99
C ASN A 112 -8.46 6.72 -8.22
N GLU A 113 -9.40 5.76 -8.18
CA GLU A 113 -10.85 6.03 -8.30
C GLU A 113 -11.35 6.97 -7.22
N ALA A 114 -10.79 6.84 -6.01
CA ALA A 114 -11.12 7.76 -4.94
C ALA A 114 -10.48 9.15 -5.15
N GLY A 115 -9.43 9.29 -5.96
CA GLY A 115 -8.70 10.54 -6.21
C GLY A 115 -7.43 10.71 -5.38
N TYR A 116 -6.79 9.61 -4.99
CA TYR A 116 -5.43 9.63 -4.45
C TYR A 116 -4.40 9.53 -5.57
N TYR A 117 -3.26 10.17 -5.38
CA TYR A 117 -2.05 9.85 -6.14
C TYR A 117 -1.43 8.57 -5.60
N THR A 118 -1.12 7.61 -6.48
CA THR A 118 -0.55 6.32 -6.11
C THR A 118 0.84 6.13 -6.67
N CYS A 119 1.77 5.72 -5.81
CA CYS A 119 3.12 5.37 -6.23
C CYS A 119 3.55 4.03 -5.64
N LEU A 120 4.36 3.28 -6.38
CA LEU A 120 5.02 2.07 -5.88
C LEU A 120 6.52 2.29 -5.84
N GLY A 121 7.00 2.80 -4.71
CA GLY A 121 8.41 3.06 -4.44
C GLY A 121 9.20 1.80 -4.05
N GLY A 122 10.39 1.64 -4.62
CA GLY A 122 11.36 0.63 -4.21
C GLY A 122 12.44 1.17 -3.26
N SER A 123 13.07 0.29 -2.48
CA SER A 123 14.15 0.61 -1.53
C SER A 123 15.36 1.33 -2.14
N VAL A 124 15.45 1.39 -3.47
CA VAL A 124 16.51 2.08 -4.21
C VAL A 124 16.29 3.59 -4.29
N HIS A 125 15.07 4.09 -4.07
CA HIS A 125 14.79 5.54 -4.07
C HIS A 125 13.96 5.98 -2.86
N GLY A 126 13.09 5.12 -2.33
CA GLY A 126 12.23 5.43 -1.18
C GLY A 126 12.93 5.55 0.19
N ALA A 127 14.22 5.19 0.27
CA ALA A 127 15.03 5.32 1.49
C ALA A 127 16.00 6.52 1.45
N GLY A 128 15.87 7.43 0.47
CA GLY A 128 16.80 8.57 0.31
C GLY A 128 18.18 8.19 -0.23
N ILE A 129 18.41 6.92 -0.59
CA ILE A 129 19.63 6.47 -1.27
C ILE A 129 19.39 6.47 -2.78
N ALA A 130 19.12 7.65 -3.35
CA ALA A 130 19.08 7.79 -4.80
C ALA A 130 20.46 7.45 -5.38
N SER A 131 20.62 6.22 -5.86
CA SER A 131 21.80 5.88 -6.66
C SER A 131 21.59 6.47 -8.05
N PRO A 132 22.47 7.39 -8.53
CA PRO A 132 22.34 7.99 -9.87
C PRO A 132 22.37 6.96 -11.01
N LYS A 133 22.74 5.71 -10.70
CA LYS A 133 22.86 4.60 -11.64
C LYS A 133 21.57 3.79 -11.81
N HIS A 134 20.55 4.02 -10.99
CA HIS A 134 19.33 3.21 -11.01
C HIS A 134 18.21 4.04 -11.65
N LYS A 135 17.85 3.68 -12.89
CA LYS A 135 16.69 4.27 -13.59
C LYS A 135 15.46 4.21 -12.67
N LEU A 136 14.56 5.19 -12.79
CA LEU A 136 13.23 5.17 -12.17
C LEU A 136 12.58 3.80 -12.46
N ARG A 137 12.47 2.97 -11.41
CA ARG A 137 11.90 1.63 -11.47
C ARG A 137 10.91 1.51 -10.34
N PHE A 138 9.75 0.93 -10.65
CA PHE A 138 8.79 0.56 -9.64
C PHE A 138 9.44 -0.34 -8.57
N GLY A 139 8.90 -0.25 -7.35
CA GLY A 139 9.17 -1.19 -6.28
C GLY A 139 8.86 -2.64 -6.67
N LYS A 140 9.12 -3.57 -5.75
CA LYS A 140 8.87 -4.99 -6.03
C LYS A 140 7.39 -5.23 -6.36
N SER A 141 7.14 -5.70 -7.57
CA SER A 141 5.82 -5.83 -8.16
C SER A 141 5.62 -7.19 -8.85
N ASP A 142 6.34 -8.22 -8.40
CA ASP A 142 6.22 -9.55 -8.97
C ASP A 142 5.00 -10.30 -8.46
N TYR A 143 3.84 -9.84 -8.92
CA TYR A 143 2.59 -10.56 -8.85
C TYR A 143 2.63 -11.79 -9.78
N ASN A 144 1.78 -12.78 -9.49
CA ASN A 144 1.72 -14.00 -10.28
C ASN A 144 0.87 -13.87 -11.55
N PHE A 145 0.12 -12.78 -11.70
CA PHE A 145 -0.76 -12.51 -12.84
C PHE A 145 -0.25 -11.31 -13.66
N GLU A 146 -0.73 -11.18 -14.89
CA GLU A 146 -0.49 -10.01 -15.74
C GLU A 146 -1.21 -8.77 -15.20
N TRP A 147 -0.55 -7.63 -15.27
CA TRP A 147 -1.03 -6.34 -14.75
C TRP A 147 -0.41 -5.19 -15.54
N ASP A 148 -1.10 -4.05 -15.58
CA ASP A 148 -0.60 -2.84 -16.24
C ASP A 148 0.10 -1.94 -15.21
N THR A 149 1.28 -1.42 -15.52
CA THR A 149 1.99 -0.49 -14.63
C THR A 149 1.23 0.83 -14.45
N LYS A 150 0.32 1.18 -15.35
CA LYS A 150 -0.54 2.37 -15.27
C LYS A 150 -1.53 2.36 -14.10
N VAL A 151 -1.64 1.25 -13.36
CA VAL A 151 -2.39 1.26 -12.10
C VAL A 151 -1.72 2.16 -11.05
N PHE A 152 -0.43 2.47 -11.19
CA PHE A 152 0.27 3.46 -10.38
C PHE A 152 0.59 4.69 -11.21
N ASP A 153 0.51 5.88 -10.60
CA ASP A 153 0.88 7.14 -11.25
C ASP A 153 2.40 7.26 -11.45
N ALA A 154 3.19 6.77 -10.50
CA ALA A 154 4.65 6.88 -10.54
C ALA A 154 5.42 5.80 -9.74
N PRO A 155 6.72 5.62 -10.02
CA PRO A 155 7.60 4.77 -9.23
C PRO A 155 8.13 5.46 -7.96
N GLU A 156 7.77 6.72 -7.69
CA GLU A 156 8.18 7.48 -6.51
C GLU A 156 7.12 8.51 -6.09
N TRP A 157 7.30 9.11 -4.92
CA TRP A 157 6.32 10.01 -4.30
C TRP A 157 6.64 11.51 -4.48
N SER A 158 7.81 11.84 -5.03
CA SER A 158 8.37 13.20 -5.02
C SER A 158 7.80 14.16 -6.08
N GLY A 159 7.12 13.65 -7.11
CA GLY A 159 6.60 14.47 -8.22
C GLY A 159 7.69 14.88 -9.20
#